data_AF-A0A5C9D391-F1
#
_entry.id   AF-A0A5C9D391-F1
#
_cell.length_a   1.000
_cell.length_b   1.000
_cell.length_c   1.000
_cell.angle_alpha   90.00
_cell.angle_beta   90.00
_cell.angle_gamma   90.00
#
_symmetry.space_group_name_H-M   'P 1'
#
loop_
_entity.id
_entity.type
_entity.pdbx_description
1 polymer ?
#
loop_
_entity_poly.entity_id
_entity_poly.type
_entity_poly.pdbx_seq_one_letter_code
_entity_poly.pdbx_strand_id
1 'polypeptide(L)' 'MVGVDATAPALQAVEEGTLLGTVLNDAKNQGKATFDLAFALAKGEDVTKAGWEIADGKYVWVPYQMVTKENYTQFK' A
#
# COMPACT_ATOMS: atom_id res chain seq x y z
N MET A 1 -17.95 -10.72 7.18
CA MET A 1 -17.16 -10.77 5.93
C MET A 1 -15.91 -9.94 6.09
N VAL A 2 -14.84 -10.24 5.35
CA VAL A 2 -13.58 -9.46 5.31
C VAL A 2 -13.21 -9.16 3.86
N GLY A 3 -12.55 -8.02 3.62
CA GLY A 3 -12.14 -7.55 2.29
C GLY A 3 -10.64 -7.28 2.16
N VAL A 4 -10.22 -6.83 0.98
CA VAL A 4 -8.85 -6.39 0.67
C VAL A 4 -8.94 -5.02 -0.01
N ASP A 5 -7.84 -4.28 0.03
CA ASP A 5 -7.56 -2.95 -0.50
C ASP A 5 -7.87 -1.75 0.39
N ALA A 6 -8.79 -1.88 1.35
CA ALA A 6 -9.22 -0.75 2.19
C ALA A 6 -9.65 0.48 1.37
N THR A 7 -10.35 0.22 0.27
CA THR A 7 -10.94 1.26 -0.59
C THR A 7 -11.93 2.12 0.22
N ALA A 8 -12.22 3.34 -0.27
CA ALA A 8 -13.20 4.22 0.39
C ALA A 8 -14.56 3.52 0.67
N PRO A 9 -15.15 2.74 -0.26
CA PRO A 9 -16.34 1.94 0.05
C PRO A 9 -16.13 0.87 1.13
N ALA A 10 -14.96 0.22 1.17
CA ALA A 10 -14.66 -0.77 2.21
C ALA A 10 -14.54 -0.11 3.59
N LEU A 11 -13.91 1.08 3.68
CA LEU A 11 -13.81 1.85 4.91
C LEU A 11 -15.18 2.31 5.42
N GLN A 12 -16.05 2.74 4.50
CA GLN A 12 -17.45 3.06 4.83
C GLN A 12 -18.21 1.83 5.33
N ALA A 13 -18.03 0.66 4.70
CA ALA A 13 -18.67 -0.58 5.16
C ALA A 13 -18.16 -1.03 6.55
N VAL A 14 -16.88 -0.79 6.87
CA VAL A 14 -16.32 -1.02 8.22
C VAL A 14 -16.94 -0.07 9.25
N GLU A 15 -17.10 1.21 8.90
CA GLU A 15 -17.77 2.21 9.72
C GLU A 15 -19.22 1.80 10.05
N GLU A 16 -19.98 1.46 9.01
CA GLU A 16 -21.37 0.99 9.09
C GLU A 16 -21.50 -0.38 9.77
N GLY A 17 -20.40 -1.13 9.92
CA GLY A 17 -20.37 -2.46 10.53
C GLY A 17 -20.88 -3.58 9.63
N THR A 18 -21.09 -3.31 8.35
CA THR A 18 -21.48 -4.30 7.33
C THR A 18 -20.28 -5.11 6.82
N LEU A 19 -19.05 -4.61 7.05
CA LEU A 19 -17.79 -5.32 6.87
C LEU A 19 -17.03 -5.41 8.21
N LEU A 20 -16.52 -6.60 8.56
CA LEU A 20 -15.78 -6.78 9.83
C LEU A 20 -14.41 -6.09 9.80
N GLY A 21 -13.78 -6.06 8.62
CA GLY A 21 -12.47 -5.50 8.41
C GLY A 21 -12.01 -5.69 6.97
N THR A 22 -10.95 -4.99 6.61
CA THR A 22 -10.28 -5.06 5.31
C THR A 22 -8.77 -5.00 5.53
N VAL A 23 -7.98 -5.26 4.48
CA VAL A 23 -6.53 -5.11 4.54
C VAL A 23 -6.12 -4.00 3.58
N LEU A 24 -5.44 -2.97 4.06
CA LEU A 24 -4.89 -1.92 3.22
C LEU A 24 -3.87 -2.52 2.26
N ASN A 25 -4.15 -2.33 0.98
CA ASN A 25 -3.20 -2.53 -0.11
C ASN A 25 -2.72 -1.14 -0.53
N ASP A 26 -1.54 -0.74 -0.05
CA ASP A 26 -1.12 0.67 -0.08
C ASP A 26 -0.75 1.13 -1.49
N ALA A 27 -1.77 1.57 -2.23
CA ALA A 27 -1.63 2.03 -3.61
C ALA A 27 -0.74 3.27 -3.73
N LYS A 28 -0.70 4.14 -2.71
CA LYS A 28 0.11 5.36 -2.73
C LYS A 28 1.59 5.01 -2.71
N ASN A 29 2.03 4.16 -1.78
CA ASN A 29 3.42 3.75 -1.70
C ASN A 29 3.82 2.81 -2.84
N GLN A 30 2.93 1.96 -3.34
CA GLN A 30 3.21 1.18 -4.56
C GLN A 30 3.43 2.07 -5.78
N GLY A 31 2.59 3.09 -5.98
CA GLY A 31 2.76 4.06 -7.05
C GLY A 31 4.06 4.85 -6.90
N LYS A 32 4.38 5.28 -5.67
CA LYS A 32 5.62 5.99 -5.37
C LYS A 32 6.86 5.14 -5.67
N ALA A 33 6.89 3.90 -5.19
CA ALA A 33 7.99 2.97 -5.45
C ALA A 33 8.20 2.74 -6.95
N THR A 34 7.10 2.53 -7.69
CA THR A 34 7.14 2.36 -9.15
C THR A 34 7.77 3.58 -9.83
N PHE A 35 7.32 4.79 -9.47
CA PHE A 35 7.84 6.02 -10.04
C PHE A 35 9.31 6.26 -9.70
N ASP A 36 9.68 6.16 -8.42
CA ASP A 36 11.05 6.44 -7.96
C ASP A 36 12.07 5.51 -8.65
N LEU A 37 11.75 4.21 -8.75
CA LEU A 37 12.60 3.22 -9.43
C LEU A 37 12.73 3.52 -10.93
N ALA A 38 11.61 3.79 -11.60
CA ALA A 38 11.62 4.13 -13.03
C ALA A 38 12.42 5.41 -13.30
N PHE A 39 12.30 6.40 -12.42
CA PHE A 39 13.02 7.67 -12.52
C PHE A 39 14.54 7.49 -12.31
N ALA A 40 14.95 6.73 -11.30
CA ALA A 40 16.37 6.40 -11.07
C ALA A 40 16.97 5.66 -12.27
N LEU A 41 16.28 4.63 -12.79
CA LEU A 41 16.70 3.89 -13.98
C LEU A 41 16.84 4.78 -15.22
N ALA A 42 15.87 5.67 -15.45
CA ALA A 42 15.90 6.58 -16.59
C ALA A 42 17.09 7.55 -16.55
N LYS A 43 17.59 7.88 -15.34
CA LYS A 43 18.78 8.70 -15.14
C LYS A 43 20.09 7.92 -15.15
N GLY A 44 20.04 6.59 -15.26
CA GLY A 44 21.20 5.70 -15.12
C GLY A 44 21.76 5.66 -13.69
N GLU A 45 20.92 5.97 -12.69
CA GLU A 45 21.30 5.95 -11.28
C GLU A 45 21.18 4.54 -10.69
N ASP A 46 21.88 4.31 -9.59
CA ASP A 46 21.78 3.08 -8.81
C ASP A 46 20.41 3.01 -8.10
N VAL A 47 19.59 2.05 -8.52
CA VAL A 47 18.21 1.87 -8.02
C VAL A 47 18.14 1.54 -6.53
N THR A 48 19.22 1.01 -5.94
CA THR A 48 19.27 0.72 -4.50
C THR A 48 19.23 1.99 -3.66
N LYS A 49 19.47 3.15 -4.27
CA LYS A 49 19.40 4.48 -3.65
C LYS A 49 18.04 5.15 -3.81
N ALA A 50 17.07 4.49 -4.46
CA ALA A 50 15.72 5.02 -4.67
C ALA A 50 14.87 5.08 -3.38
N GLY A 51 15.41 4.64 -2.23
CA GLY A 51 14.74 4.70 -0.94
C GLY A 51 13.81 3.53 -0.64
N TRP A 52 13.92 2.44 -1.42
CA TRP A 52 13.14 1.22 -1.26
C TRP A 52 14.05 0.02 -1.06
N GLU A 53 13.66 -0.89 -0.17
CA GLU A 53 14.31 -2.19 -0.07
C GLU A 53 13.96 -3.03 -1.30
N ILE A 54 14.98 -3.54 -1.99
CA ILE A 54 14.82 -4.37 -3.18
C ILE A 54 15.18 -5.82 -2.83
N ALA A 55 14.16 -6.65 -2.62
CA ALA A 55 14.32 -8.08 -2.39
C ALA A 55 14.67 -8.81 -3.70
N ASP A 56 15.56 -9.80 -3.61
CA ASP A 56 16.04 -10.63 -4.73
C ASP A 56 16.54 -9.84 -5.95
N GLY A 57 16.93 -8.57 -5.74
CA GLY A 57 17.36 -7.65 -6.80
C GLY A 57 16.27 -7.21 -7.77
N LYS A 58 14.98 -7.55 -7.52
CA LYS A 58 13.89 -7.33 -8.50
C LYS A 58 12.53 -6.99 -7.90
N TYR A 59 12.34 -7.07 -6.58
CA TYR A 59 11.03 -6.87 -5.95
C TYR A 59 11.08 -5.77 -4.89
N VAL A 60 10.09 -4.88 -4.93
CA VAL A 60 9.77 -4.01 -3.78
C VAL A 60 8.47 -4.50 -3.17
N TRP A 61 8.51 -4.82 -1.88
CA TRP A 61 7.34 -5.27 -1.13
C TRP A 61 6.83 -4.12 -0.28
N VAL A 62 5.64 -3.62 -0.61
CA VAL A 62 4.93 -2.63 0.22
C VAL A 62 4.08 -3.40 1.24
N PRO A 63 4.30 -3.23 2.55
CA PRO A 63 3.58 -4.00 3.56
C PRO A 63 2.08 -3.71 3.57
N TYR A 64 1.29 -4.78 3.64
CA TYR A 64 -0.14 -4.70 3.91
C TYR A 64 -0.39 -4.31 5.37
N GLN A 65 -1.51 -3.64 5.63
CA GLN A 65 -1.92 -3.28 7.00
C GLN A 65 -3.34 -3.72 7.28
N MET A 66 -3.57 -4.35 8.43
CA MET A 66 -4.92 -4.75 8.84
C MET A 66 -5.73 -3.51 9.20
N VAL A 67 -6.97 -3.44 8.69
CA VAL A 67 -7.90 -2.36 8.95
C VAL A 67 -9.19 -2.91 9.56
N THR A 68 -9.52 -2.41 10.74
CA THR A 68 -10.67 -2.80 11.56
C THR A 68 -11.41 -1.56 12.05
N LYS A 69 -12.49 -1.76 12.81
CA LYS A 69 -13.29 -0.65 13.35
C LYS A 69 -12.51 0.24 14.32
N GLU A 70 -11.43 -0.27 14.89
CA GLU A 70 -10.57 0.44 15.84
C GLU A 70 -9.60 1.43 15.15
N ASN A 71 -9.26 1.21 13.87
CA ASN A 71 -8.23 2.01 13.17
C ASN A 71 -8.63 2.54 11.79
N TYR A 72 -9.83 2.23 11.27
CA TYR A 72 -10.24 2.62 9.91
C TYR A 72 -10.17 4.13 9.62
N THR A 73 -10.32 4.98 10.64
CA THR A 73 -10.23 6.45 10.51
C THR A 73 -8.85 6.95 10.12
N GLN A 74 -7.80 6.14 10.34
CA GLN A 74 -6.43 6.46 9.92
C GLN A 74 -6.24 6.37 8.39
N PHE A 75 -7.18 5.71 7.70
CA PHE A 75 -7.10 5.41 6.27
C PHE A 75 -8.17 6.12 5.43
N LYS A 76 -9.04 6.91 6.06
CA LYS A 76 -10.07 7.74 5.39
C LYS A 76 -9.47 9.00 4.75
#